data_AF-A0A7S6S1J9-F1
#
_entry.id   AF-A0A7S6S1J9-F1
#
_cell.length_a   1.000
_cell.length_b   1.000
_cell.length_c   1.000
_cell.angle_alpha   90.00
_cell.angle_beta   90.00
_cell.angle_gamma   90.00
#
_symmetry.space_group_name_H-M   'P 1'
#
loop_
_entity.id
_entity.type
_entity.pdbx_description
1 polymer ?
#
loop_
_entity_poly.entity_id
_entity_poly.type
_entity_poly.pdbx_seq_one_letter_code
_entity_poly.pdbx_strand_id
1 'polypeptide(L)'
;MSAAPQGARDRPDADPWDAAPPQVARAADLTAGRVHAAALAVLRSASGRLLPLLESARIAVEEVTRAERGSPQAPRRACRAGCSSCCYLAVSITPAEAMMIASGLRRQRSPDELAVVRQRIHATAARVSHLPIEQRALARVPCALLGPDGACTIHAFRPLGCRGWTSFDAKACETALNDDRPGHDGPQDALLYATAGAASDGLNAALREAGAPAGNCEFHAAVLVALAALETEPPHRSGASAENAPTSEWAASALPAAFAACPRVTSERLRSG
;
A
#
# COMPACT_ATOMS: atom_id res chain seq x y z
N MET A 1 33.33 -5.35 -52.53
CA MET A 1 32.85 -4.42 -51.47
C MET A 1 31.72 -5.12 -50.74
N SER A 2 32.07 -5.85 -49.69
CA SER A 2 31.14 -6.63 -48.86
C SER A 2 30.88 -5.83 -47.59
N ALA A 3 29.65 -5.43 -47.35
CA ALA A 3 29.25 -4.71 -46.13
C ALA A 3 28.50 -5.68 -45.21
N ALA A 4 29.06 -5.87 -44.01
CA ALA A 4 28.52 -6.66 -42.92
C ALA A 4 27.28 -6.00 -42.27
N PRO A 5 26.42 -6.77 -41.55
CA PRO A 5 25.09 -6.33 -41.17
C PRO A 5 25.04 -5.56 -39.83
N GLN A 6 24.17 -4.56 -39.81
CA GLN A 6 23.35 -4.04 -38.68
C GLN A 6 23.87 -4.33 -37.26
N GLY A 7 24.74 -3.45 -36.77
CA GLY A 7 25.07 -3.33 -35.35
C GLY A 7 24.18 -2.30 -34.65
N ALA A 8 23.66 -2.72 -33.50
CA ALA A 8 23.15 -1.90 -32.39
C ALA A 8 22.06 -0.87 -32.73
N ARG A 9 20.79 -1.31 -32.68
CA ARG A 9 19.73 -0.40 -32.23
C ARG A 9 19.97 -0.17 -30.75
N ASP A 10 20.36 1.05 -30.42
CA ASP A 10 20.39 1.54 -29.04
C ASP A 10 19.10 1.14 -28.34
N ARG A 11 19.23 0.48 -27.18
CA ARG A 11 18.08 0.15 -26.33
C ARG A 11 17.36 1.47 -25.99
N PRO A 12 16.05 1.61 -26.22
CA PRO A 12 15.33 2.75 -25.71
C PRO A 12 15.32 2.62 -24.18
N ASP A 13 15.91 3.62 -23.54
CA ASP A 13 15.72 4.09 -22.16
C ASP A 13 15.58 3.01 -21.08
N ALA A 14 16.64 2.88 -20.27
CA ALA A 14 16.55 2.25 -18.95
C ALA A 14 15.34 2.82 -18.18
N ASP A 15 14.66 1.96 -17.43
CA ASP A 15 13.54 2.40 -16.60
C ASP A 15 14.05 3.51 -15.67
N PRO A 16 13.39 4.67 -15.51
CA PRO A 16 13.77 5.67 -14.50
C PRO A 16 13.85 5.11 -13.06
N TRP A 17 13.40 3.87 -12.83
CA TRP A 17 13.57 3.08 -11.60
C TRP A 17 14.85 2.23 -11.53
N ASP A 18 15.64 2.16 -12.60
CA ASP A 18 16.83 1.32 -12.69
C ASP A 18 18.01 1.94 -11.94
N ALA A 19 18.15 1.45 -10.69
CA ALA A 19 19.18 1.71 -9.68
C ALA A 19 19.06 3.05 -8.92
N ALA A 20 18.32 2.98 -7.80
CA ALA A 20 18.48 3.96 -6.73
C ALA A 20 19.97 4.04 -6.31
N PRO A 21 20.50 5.23 -5.99
CA PRO A 21 21.90 5.38 -5.56
C PRO A 21 22.26 4.35 -4.47
N PRO A 22 23.50 3.85 -4.39
CA PRO A 22 23.88 2.77 -3.46
C PRO A 22 23.50 3.04 -1.98
N GLN A 23 23.49 4.31 -1.59
CA GLN A 23 23.06 4.76 -0.27
C GLN A 23 21.55 4.55 -0.02
N VAL A 24 20.72 4.78 -1.04
CA VAL A 24 19.28 4.54 -1.02
C VAL A 24 19.00 3.03 -0.98
N ALA A 25 19.71 2.24 -1.78
CA ALA A 25 19.59 0.78 -1.76
C ALA A 25 19.94 0.20 -0.37
N ARG A 26 21.06 0.62 0.23
CA ARG A 26 21.44 0.17 1.58
C ARG A 26 20.42 0.58 2.65
N ALA A 27 19.88 1.80 2.57
CA ALA A 27 18.86 2.26 3.50
C ALA A 27 17.54 1.48 3.36
N ALA A 28 17.18 1.14 2.12
CA ALA A 28 16.05 0.27 1.80
C ALA A 28 16.25 -1.13 2.41
N ASP A 29 17.39 -1.79 2.18
CA ASP A 29 17.68 -3.13 2.73
C ASP A 29 17.58 -3.17 4.26
N LEU A 30 18.16 -2.17 4.93
CA LEU A 30 18.08 -2.06 6.39
C LEU A 30 16.64 -1.84 6.86
N THR A 31 15.84 -1.09 6.11
CA THR A 31 14.42 -0.87 6.42
C THR A 31 13.63 -2.17 6.27
N ALA A 32 13.80 -2.89 5.15
CA ALA A 32 13.16 -4.17 4.92
C ALA A 32 13.50 -5.17 6.04
N GLY A 33 14.78 -5.28 6.42
CA GLY A 33 15.21 -6.16 7.50
C GLY A 33 14.63 -5.79 8.87
N ARG A 34 14.60 -4.49 9.23
CA ARG A 34 13.99 -4.03 10.49
C ARG A 34 12.50 -4.31 10.54
N VAL A 35 11.77 -3.98 9.47
CA VAL A 35 10.32 -4.21 9.39
C VAL A 35 10.02 -5.71 9.42
N HIS A 36 10.76 -6.51 8.65
CA HIS A 36 10.61 -7.97 8.65
C HIS A 36 10.77 -8.55 10.06
N ALA A 37 11.90 -8.27 10.72
CA ALA A 37 12.18 -8.82 12.05
C ALA A 37 11.12 -8.42 13.09
N ALA A 38 10.74 -7.13 13.12
CA ALA A 38 9.78 -6.63 14.09
C ALA A 38 8.34 -7.12 13.81
N ALA A 39 7.91 -7.12 12.54
CA ALA A 39 6.61 -7.65 12.14
C ALA A 39 6.50 -9.15 12.45
N LEU A 40 7.54 -9.93 12.12
CA LEU A 40 7.57 -11.37 12.35
C LEU A 40 7.50 -11.71 13.84
N ALA A 41 8.19 -10.95 14.69
CA ALA A 41 8.14 -11.14 16.14
C ALA A 41 6.69 -11.00 16.67
N VAL A 42 5.95 -9.99 16.22
CA VAL A 42 4.55 -9.80 16.63
C VAL A 42 3.64 -10.87 16.03
N LEU A 43 3.83 -11.22 14.76
CA LEU A 43 3.05 -12.27 14.11
C LEU A 43 3.21 -13.63 14.80
N ARG A 44 4.40 -13.94 15.33
CA ARG A 44 4.66 -15.16 16.12
C ARG A 44 4.12 -15.11 17.55
N SER A 45 3.84 -13.93 18.09
CA SER A 45 3.42 -13.75 19.49
C SER A 45 1.95 -14.09 19.75
N ALA A 46 1.11 -14.13 18.72
CA ALA A 46 -0.28 -14.57 18.83
C ALA A 46 -0.74 -15.19 17.50
N SER A 47 -0.84 -16.51 17.48
CA SER A 47 -1.33 -17.20 16.30
C SER A 47 -2.83 -16.97 16.12
N GLY A 48 -3.28 -16.71 14.89
CA GLY A 48 -4.70 -16.79 14.54
C GLY A 48 -5.58 -15.57 14.67
N ARG A 49 -5.12 -14.52 15.34
CA ARG A 49 -5.91 -13.31 15.58
C ARG A 49 -5.68 -12.26 14.50
N LEU A 50 -6.65 -11.37 14.32
CA LEU A 50 -6.47 -10.20 13.44
C LEU A 50 -5.52 -9.14 14.04
N LEU A 51 -5.37 -9.10 15.37
CA LEU A 51 -4.57 -8.07 16.05
C LEU A 51 -3.08 -8.04 15.64
N PRO A 52 -2.36 -9.17 15.53
CA PRO A 52 -0.99 -9.18 15.01
C PRO A 52 -0.84 -8.66 13.58
N LEU A 53 -1.86 -8.82 12.72
CA LEU A 53 -1.86 -8.22 11.38
C LEU A 53 -1.93 -6.69 11.49
N LEU A 54 -2.77 -6.17 12.38
CA LEU A 54 -2.87 -4.73 12.63
C LEU A 54 -1.53 -4.17 13.13
N GLU A 55 -0.92 -4.84 14.10
CA GLU A 55 0.29 -4.35 14.73
C GLU A 55 1.52 -4.45 13.82
N SER A 56 1.65 -5.54 13.03
CA SER A 56 2.71 -5.64 12.01
C SER A 56 2.63 -4.53 10.96
N ALA A 57 1.42 -4.15 10.51
CA ALA A 57 1.25 -3.00 9.64
C ALA A 57 1.59 -1.67 10.33
N ARG A 58 1.21 -1.49 11.60
CA ARG A 58 1.58 -0.29 12.37
C ARG A 58 3.07 -0.12 12.49
N ILE A 59 3.81 -1.21 12.72
CA ILE A 59 5.28 -1.23 12.75
C ILE A 59 5.86 -0.71 11.42
N ALA A 60 5.39 -1.26 10.29
CA ALA A 60 5.87 -0.83 8.98
C ALA A 60 5.54 0.64 8.70
N VAL A 61 4.31 1.08 9.01
CA VAL A 61 3.88 2.47 8.80
C VAL A 61 4.62 3.44 9.69
N GLU A 62 4.90 3.09 10.94
CA GLU A 62 5.67 3.91 11.87
C GLU A 62 7.12 4.06 11.41
N GLU A 63 7.73 2.99 10.88
CA GLU A 63 9.08 3.06 10.34
C GLU A 63 9.19 4.05 9.18
N VAL A 64 8.25 3.99 8.22
CA VAL A 64 8.19 4.97 7.13
C VAL A 64 7.85 6.36 7.64
N THR A 65 6.97 6.47 8.64
CA THR A 65 6.61 7.76 9.27
C THR A 65 7.81 8.41 9.95
N ARG A 66 8.68 7.62 10.60
CA ARG A 66 9.94 8.10 11.17
C ARG A 66 10.89 8.61 10.08
N ALA A 67 11.05 7.84 8.99
CA ALA A 67 11.86 8.26 7.85
C ALA A 67 11.30 9.51 7.16
N GLU A 68 9.98 9.61 7.04
CA GLU A 68 9.26 10.75 6.50
C GLU A 68 9.59 12.02 7.30
N ARG A 69 9.48 11.98 8.64
CA ARG A 69 9.75 13.14 9.51
C ARG A 69 11.23 13.47 9.65
N GLY A 70 12.10 12.47 9.67
CA GLY A 70 13.54 12.62 9.85
C GLY A 70 14.32 12.99 8.58
N SER A 71 13.66 13.02 7.41
CA SER A 71 14.33 13.28 6.15
C SER A 71 14.77 14.74 6.03
N PRO A 72 16.03 15.03 5.64
CA PRO A 72 16.47 16.40 5.34
C PRO A 72 15.77 16.97 4.10
N GLN A 73 15.13 16.13 3.29
CA GLN A 73 14.31 16.55 2.15
C GLN A 73 12.92 17.04 2.57
N ALA A 74 12.51 16.83 3.83
CA ALA A 74 11.16 17.15 4.30
C ALA A 74 10.71 18.60 3.98
N PRO A 75 11.54 19.65 4.17
CA PRO A 75 11.14 21.03 3.85
C PRO A 75 10.92 21.30 2.36
N ARG A 76 11.45 20.45 1.48
CA ARG A 76 11.34 20.60 0.01
C ARG A 76 10.08 19.95 -0.55
N ARG A 77 9.40 19.10 0.22
CA ARG A 77 8.24 18.35 -0.24
C ARG A 77 7.05 19.28 -0.44
N ALA A 78 6.41 19.17 -1.60
CA ALA A 78 5.17 19.87 -1.88
C ALA A 78 3.94 19.12 -1.32
N CYS A 79 4.08 17.80 -1.11
CA CYS A 79 3.03 16.97 -0.51
C CYS A 79 2.72 17.36 0.93
N ARG A 80 1.44 17.57 1.22
CA ARG A 80 0.90 17.90 2.54
C ARG A 80 -0.53 17.40 2.68
N ALA A 81 -1.03 17.35 3.91
CA ALA A 81 -2.45 17.12 4.16
C ALA A 81 -3.30 18.14 3.38
N GLY A 82 -4.39 17.67 2.77
CA GLY A 82 -5.23 18.49 1.87
C GLY A 82 -4.82 18.47 0.39
N CYS A 83 -3.70 17.86 0.01
CA CYS A 83 -3.40 17.55 -1.39
C CYS A 83 -4.15 16.29 -1.84
N SER A 84 -4.84 16.35 -2.98
CA SER A 84 -5.68 15.25 -3.49
C SER A 84 -5.08 14.50 -4.68
N SER A 85 -3.98 14.97 -5.29
CA SER A 85 -3.54 14.46 -6.59
C SER A 85 -3.25 12.95 -6.59
N CYS A 86 -2.64 12.43 -5.52
CA CYS A 86 -2.39 10.99 -5.39
C CYS A 86 -3.64 10.14 -5.18
N CYS A 87 -4.78 10.74 -4.79
CA CYS A 87 -6.04 10.01 -4.57
C CYS A 87 -6.67 9.51 -5.88
N TYR A 88 -6.13 9.91 -7.04
CA TYR A 88 -6.57 9.46 -8.36
C TYR A 88 -5.63 8.42 -8.96
N LEU A 89 -4.65 7.92 -8.20
CA LEU A 89 -3.69 6.93 -8.66
C LEU A 89 -4.09 5.52 -8.19
N ALA A 90 -3.51 4.52 -8.84
CA ALA A 90 -3.58 3.14 -8.37
C ALA A 90 -2.75 3.00 -7.09
N VAL A 91 -3.28 2.27 -6.11
CA VAL A 91 -2.57 1.98 -4.88
C VAL A 91 -2.70 0.49 -4.61
N SER A 92 -1.57 -0.14 -4.31
CA SER A 92 -1.52 -1.51 -3.83
C SER A 92 -1.11 -1.52 -2.35
N ILE A 93 -1.71 -2.42 -1.57
CA ILE A 93 -1.48 -2.55 -0.13
C ILE A 93 -1.39 -4.00 0.30
N THR A 94 -0.66 -4.28 1.36
CA THR A 94 -0.63 -5.59 2.01
C THR A 94 -1.96 -5.89 2.72
N PRO A 95 -2.26 -7.18 2.98
CA PRO A 95 -3.39 -7.57 3.83
C PRO A 95 -3.33 -6.91 5.22
N ALA A 96 -2.14 -6.84 5.81
CA ALA A 96 -1.92 -6.20 7.11
C ALA A 96 -2.29 -4.70 7.08
N GLU A 97 -1.87 -3.96 6.04
CA GLU A 97 -2.28 -2.56 5.86
C GLU A 97 -3.80 -2.42 5.69
N ALA A 98 -4.43 -3.32 4.94
CA ALA A 98 -5.89 -3.32 4.78
C ALA A 98 -6.61 -3.53 6.12
N MET A 99 -6.14 -4.46 6.94
CA MET A 99 -6.64 -4.67 8.31
C MET A 99 -6.48 -3.39 9.14
N MET A 100 -5.30 -2.76 9.10
CA MET A 100 -5.01 -1.53 9.84
C MET A 100 -5.97 -0.40 9.46
N ILE A 101 -6.20 -0.23 8.15
CA ILE A 101 -7.12 0.79 7.62
C ILE A 101 -8.55 0.49 8.04
N ALA A 102 -9.04 -0.74 7.83
CA ALA A 102 -10.39 -1.13 8.22
C ALA A 102 -10.64 -0.93 9.73
N SER A 103 -9.66 -1.26 10.56
CA SER A 103 -9.66 -1.02 12.00
C SER A 103 -9.70 0.48 12.34
N GLY A 104 -8.94 1.31 11.61
CA GLY A 104 -8.98 2.77 11.73
C GLY A 104 -10.35 3.36 11.36
N LEU A 105 -10.94 2.91 10.26
CA LEU A 105 -12.26 3.32 9.80
C LEU A 105 -13.34 2.99 10.84
N ARG A 106 -13.33 1.79 11.42
CA ARG A 106 -14.27 1.38 12.48
C ARG A 106 -14.15 2.22 13.75
N ARG A 107 -12.95 2.65 14.12
CA ARG A 107 -12.73 3.48 15.32
C ARG A 107 -13.16 4.94 15.14
N GLN A 108 -13.10 5.45 13.92
CA GLN A 108 -13.32 6.88 13.64
C GLN A 108 -14.74 7.20 13.20
N ARG A 109 -15.57 6.18 12.94
CA ARG A 109 -16.90 6.36 12.34
C ARG A 109 -17.95 5.60 13.13
N SER A 110 -19.13 6.20 13.22
CA SER A 110 -20.33 5.51 13.64
C SER A 110 -20.67 4.36 12.67
N PRO A 111 -21.51 3.40 13.08
CA PRO A 111 -21.95 2.32 12.20
C PRO A 111 -22.56 2.83 10.88
N ASP A 112 -23.37 3.89 10.93
CA ASP A 112 -24.04 4.45 9.75
C ASP A 112 -23.04 5.12 8.80
N GLU A 113 -22.12 5.93 9.32
CA GLU A 113 -21.05 6.54 8.52
C GLU A 113 -20.13 5.48 7.91
N LEU A 114 -19.84 4.40 8.64
CA LEU A 114 -19.05 3.28 8.13
C LEU A 114 -19.78 2.55 7.00
N ALA A 115 -21.09 2.37 7.10
CA ALA A 115 -21.90 1.75 6.05
C ALA A 115 -21.87 2.59 4.76
N VAL A 116 -22.04 3.92 4.87
CA VAL A 116 -21.94 4.85 3.73
C VAL A 116 -20.55 4.78 3.08
N VAL A 117 -19.50 4.80 3.90
CA VAL A 117 -18.12 4.70 3.40
C VAL A 117 -17.88 3.37 2.71
N ARG A 118 -18.36 2.26 3.28
CA ARG A 118 -18.24 0.93 2.67
C ARG A 118 -18.92 0.88 1.32
N GLN A 119 -20.13 1.42 1.19
CA GLN A 119 -20.83 1.50 -0.09
C GLN A 119 -20.02 2.29 -1.11
N ARG A 120 -19.39 3.41 -0.71
CA ARG A 120 -18.51 4.18 -1.57
C ARG A 120 -17.26 3.41 -1.97
N ILE A 121 -16.61 2.68 -1.05
CA ILE A 121 -15.46 1.82 -1.35
C ILE A 121 -15.87 0.74 -2.37
N HIS A 122 -17.02 0.10 -2.16
CA HIS A 122 -17.55 -0.92 -3.08
C HIS A 122 -17.81 -0.34 -4.48
N ALA A 123 -18.49 0.80 -4.57
CA ALA A 123 -18.76 1.47 -5.85
C ALA A 123 -17.48 1.91 -6.57
N THR A 124 -16.47 2.41 -5.84
CA THR A 124 -15.17 2.75 -6.43
C THR A 124 -14.42 1.51 -6.89
N ALA A 125 -14.36 0.44 -6.08
CA ALA A 125 -13.70 -0.81 -6.43
C ALA A 125 -14.25 -1.40 -7.74
N ALA A 126 -15.57 -1.46 -7.88
CA ALA A 126 -16.22 -1.95 -9.10
C ALA A 126 -15.79 -1.20 -10.37
N ARG A 127 -15.49 0.10 -10.25
CA ARG A 127 -15.06 0.95 -11.36
C ARG A 127 -13.57 0.87 -11.67
N VAL A 128 -12.72 0.54 -10.68
CA VAL A 128 -11.27 0.77 -10.81
C VAL A 128 -10.39 -0.43 -10.50
N SER A 129 -10.85 -1.43 -9.75
CA SER A 129 -9.97 -2.51 -9.29
C SER A 129 -9.48 -3.44 -10.41
N HIS A 130 -10.15 -3.42 -11.56
CA HIS A 130 -9.77 -4.18 -12.76
C HIS A 130 -8.88 -3.37 -13.71
N LEU A 131 -8.72 -2.06 -13.48
CA LEU A 131 -7.96 -1.19 -14.37
C LEU A 131 -6.45 -1.31 -14.10
N PRO A 132 -5.61 -1.41 -15.13
CA PRO A 132 -4.17 -1.18 -15.02
C PRO A 132 -3.86 0.22 -14.49
N ILE A 133 -2.65 0.44 -13.95
CA ILE A 133 -2.21 1.71 -13.36
C ILE A 133 -2.43 2.90 -14.31
N GLU A 134 -2.11 2.71 -15.59
CA GLU A 134 -2.24 3.73 -16.62
C GLU A 134 -3.71 4.13 -16.82
N GLN A 135 -4.59 3.15 -17.04
CA GLN A 135 -6.03 3.38 -17.19
C GLN A 135 -6.67 3.91 -15.91
N ARG A 136 -6.21 3.46 -14.74
CA ARG A 136 -6.66 3.94 -13.43
C ARG A 136 -6.41 5.44 -13.27
N ALA A 137 -5.26 5.94 -13.74
CA ALA A 137 -4.93 7.36 -13.73
C ALA A 137 -5.84 8.16 -14.69
N LEU A 138 -6.13 7.62 -15.87
CA LEU A 138 -7.00 8.23 -16.89
C LEU A 138 -8.49 8.20 -16.52
N ALA A 139 -8.94 7.23 -15.73
CA ALA A 139 -10.35 7.11 -15.36
C ALA A 139 -10.86 8.25 -14.45
N ARG A 140 -9.95 9.06 -13.87
CA ARG A 140 -10.24 10.20 -12.97
C ARG A 140 -11.23 9.88 -11.85
N VAL A 141 -11.28 8.62 -11.42
CA VAL A 141 -12.10 8.21 -10.29
C VAL A 141 -11.31 8.51 -9.00
N PRO A 142 -11.84 9.36 -8.10
CA PRO A 142 -11.17 9.59 -6.83
C PRO A 142 -11.26 8.36 -5.93
N CYS A 143 -10.24 8.18 -5.09
CA CYS A 143 -10.26 7.24 -3.98
C CYS A 143 -11.54 7.42 -3.15
N ALA A 144 -12.14 6.31 -2.73
CA ALA A 144 -13.37 6.32 -1.93
C ALA A 144 -13.21 7.04 -0.59
N LEU A 145 -11.98 7.23 -0.12
CA LEU A 145 -11.66 7.89 1.15
C LEU A 145 -11.25 9.36 0.99
N LEU A 146 -11.35 9.92 -0.22
CA LEU A 146 -11.22 11.36 -0.45
C LEU A 146 -12.46 12.08 0.07
N GLY A 147 -12.28 13.00 1.01
CA GLY A 147 -13.33 13.82 1.60
C GLY A 147 -13.93 14.82 0.59
N PRO A 148 -15.13 15.34 0.87
CA PRO A 148 -15.78 16.34 0.03
C PRO A 148 -15.01 17.68 0.00
N ASP A 149 -14.18 17.92 1.01
CA ASP A 149 -13.25 19.05 1.13
C ASP A 149 -11.95 18.86 0.32
N GLY A 150 -11.81 17.74 -0.40
CA GLY A 150 -10.59 17.39 -1.12
C GLY A 150 -9.47 16.84 -0.23
N ALA A 151 -9.72 16.59 1.06
CA ALA A 151 -8.71 16.03 1.96
C ALA A 151 -8.84 14.51 2.10
N CYS A 152 -7.71 13.81 2.19
CA CYS A 152 -7.73 12.37 2.47
C CYS A 152 -8.21 12.12 3.92
N THR A 153 -9.36 11.47 4.07
CA THR A 153 -9.96 11.23 5.40
C THR A 153 -9.17 10.25 6.26
N ILE A 154 -8.23 9.51 5.66
CA ILE A 154 -7.34 8.58 6.35
C ILE A 154 -5.87 9.03 6.36
N HIS A 155 -5.59 10.30 6.09
CA HIS A 155 -4.22 10.81 5.90
C HIS A 155 -3.26 10.37 7.02
N ALA A 156 -3.70 10.38 8.28
CA ALA A 156 -2.88 9.99 9.44
C ALA A 156 -2.41 8.52 9.39
N PHE A 157 -3.23 7.62 8.86
CA PHE A 157 -2.98 6.18 8.78
C PHE A 157 -3.03 5.68 7.33
N ARG A 158 -2.64 6.54 6.38
CA ARG A 158 -2.50 6.19 4.97
C ARG A 158 -1.50 5.03 4.81
N PRO A 159 -1.72 4.13 3.82
CA PRO A 159 -0.83 2.99 3.59
C PRO A 159 0.56 3.44 3.14
N LEU A 160 1.50 2.49 3.14
CA LEU A 160 2.91 2.69 2.79
C LEU A 160 3.05 3.31 1.40
N GLY A 161 2.33 2.82 0.39
CA GLY A 161 2.37 3.38 -0.97
C GLY A 161 1.97 4.86 -1.02
N CYS A 162 0.87 5.22 -0.34
CA CYS A 162 0.41 6.61 -0.27
C CYS A 162 1.35 7.53 0.53
N ARG A 163 2.14 6.96 1.46
CA ARG A 163 3.11 7.70 2.27
C ARG A 163 4.46 7.85 1.55
N GLY A 164 4.87 6.81 0.83
CA GLY A 164 6.11 6.75 0.07
C GLY A 164 6.11 7.71 -1.11
N TRP A 165 4.99 7.77 -1.85
CA TRP A 165 4.86 8.69 -2.98
C TRP A 165 4.72 10.13 -2.50
N THR A 166 5.83 10.86 -2.55
CA THR A 166 5.92 12.23 -2.06
C THR A 166 6.63 13.10 -3.10
N SER A 167 5.88 14.01 -3.72
CA SER A 167 6.39 14.95 -4.73
C SER A 167 7.09 16.17 -4.12
N PHE A 168 8.08 16.69 -4.85
CA PHE A 168 8.70 18.00 -4.63
C PHE A 168 7.99 19.13 -5.39
N ASP A 169 7.02 18.82 -6.26
CA ASP A 169 6.28 19.78 -7.08
C ASP A 169 4.78 19.42 -7.13
N ALA A 170 3.95 20.24 -6.48
CA ALA A 170 2.51 20.06 -6.49
C ALA A 170 1.90 20.37 -7.86
N LYS A 171 2.44 21.35 -8.59
CA LYS A 171 1.96 21.73 -9.92
C LYS A 171 2.21 20.62 -10.92
N ALA A 172 3.36 19.94 -10.84
CA ALA A 172 3.63 18.75 -11.63
C ALA A 172 2.59 17.65 -11.37
N CYS A 173 2.24 17.39 -10.11
CA CYS A 173 1.19 16.42 -9.77
C CYS A 173 -0.20 16.82 -10.28
N GLU A 174 -0.57 18.09 -10.17
CA GLU A 174 -1.83 18.62 -10.71
C GLU A 174 -1.87 18.52 -12.24
N THR A 175 -0.76 18.84 -12.91
CA THR A 175 -0.66 18.78 -14.36
C THR A 175 -0.76 17.33 -14.85
N ALA A 176 -0.06 16.38 -14.22
CA ALA A 176 -0.19 14.96 -14.53
C ALA A 176 -1.61 14.41 -14.26
N LEU A 177 -2.35 15.00 -13.30
CA LEU A 177 -3.75 14.67 -13.06
C LEU A 177 -4.72 15.31 -14.07
N ASN A 178 -4.34 16.39 -14.74
CA ASN A 178 -5.23 17.08 -15.68
C ASN A 178 -4.95 16.67 -17.14
N ASP A 179 -3.69 16.38 -17.47
CA ASP A 179 -3.29 15.88 -18.78
C ASP A 179 -3.54 14.38 -18.89
N ASP A 180 -3.81 13.85 -20.09
CA ASP A 180 -3.95 12.40 -20.37
C ASP A 180 -2.64 11.61 -20.26
N ARG A 181 -1.80 11.97 -19.29
CA ARG A 181 -0.58 11.28 -18.95
C ARG A 181 -0.90 10.12 -18.02
N PRO A 182 -0.48 8.89 -18.36
CA PRO A 182 -0.54 7.77 -17.44
C PRO A 182 0.41 8.11 -16.28
N GLY A 183 -0.14 8.57 -15.17
CA GLY A 183 0.61 9.33 -14.16
C GLY A 183 1.86 8.65 -13.60
N HIS A 184 2.52 9.38 -12.69
CA HIS A 184 3.79 9.10 -11.99
C HIS A 184 5.07 9.63 -12.67
N ASP A 185 4.94 10.62 -13.54
CA ASP A 185 6.01 11.37 -14.17
C ASP A 185 6.20 12.73 -13.46
N GLY A 186 6.88 12.72 -12.31
CA GLY A 186 7.15 13.94 -11.55
C GLY A 186 8.29 13.80 -10.53
N PRO A 187 8.92 14.91 -10.12
CA PRO A 187 10.02 14.88 -9.16
C PRO A 187 9.52 14.43 -7.79
N GLN A 188 10.07 13.32 -7.28
CA GLN A 188 9.66 12.77 -5.99
C GLN A 188 10.85 12.46 -5.07
N ASP A 189 10.55 12.32 -3.78
CA ASP A 189 11.49 11.88 -2.75
C ASP A 189 11.81 10.39 -2.92
N ALA A 190 12.79 10.10 -3.78
CA ALA A 190 13.21 8.75 -4.11
C ALA A 190 13.65 7.93 -2.89
N LEU A 191 14.24 8.56 -1.87
CA LEU A 191 14.65 7.87 -0.65
C LEU A 191 13.42 7.42 0.15
N LEU A 192 12.44 8.31 0.34
CA LEU A 192 11.21 7.95 1.04
C LEU A 192 10.40 6.91 0.26
N TYR A 193 10.34 7.05 -1.07
CA TYR A 193 9.68 6.07 -1.94
C TYR A 193 10.32 4.68 -1.80
N ALA A 194 11.65 4.59 -1.88
CA ALA A 194 12.38 3.33 -1.69
C ALA A 194 12.21 2.76 -0.28
N THR A 195 12.20 3.61 0.74
CA THR A 195 11.97 3.20 2.14
C THR A 195 10.57 2.62 2.33
N ALA A 196 9.55 3.23 1.72
CA ALA A 196 8.19 2.71 1.78
C ALA A 196 8.02 1.39 1.02
N GLY A 197 8.65 1.25 -0.16
CA GLY A 197 8.71 -0.01 -0.90
C GLY A 197 9.37 -1.11 -0.07
N ALA A 198 10.55 -0.84 0.49
CA ALA A 198 11.28 -1.78 1.33
C ALA A 198 10.52 -2.18 2.61
N ALA A 199 9.82 -1.23 3.24
CA ALA A 199 8.94 -1.54 4.37
C ALA A 199 7.79 -2.48 3.96
N SER A 200 7.19 -2.26 2.78
CA SER A 200 6.16 -3.16 2.23
C SER A 200 6.72 -4.55 1.94
N ASP A 201 7.94 -4.64 1.39
CA ASP A 201 8.62 -5.90 1.10
C ASP A 201 8.97 -6.67 2.39
N GLY A 202 9.53 -5.98 3.39
CA GLY A 202 9.82 -6.54 4.70
C GLY A 202 8.56 -7.06 5.41
N LEU A 203 7.46 -6.30 5.35
CA LEU A 203 6.17 -6.70 5.90
C LEU A 203 5.62 -7.93 5.18
N ASN A 204 5.64 -7.94 3.83
CA ASN A 204 5.21 -9.10 3.05
C ASN A 204 6.06 -10.35 3.31
N ALA A 205 7.37 -10.20 3.47
CA ALA A 205 8.26 -11.30 3.81
C ALA A 205 7.91 -11.89 5.18
N ALA A 206 7.64 -11.03 6.18
CA ALA A 206 7.25 -11.48 7.52
C ALA A 206 5.90 -12.19 7.51
N LEU A 207 4.92 -11.67 6.77
CA LEU A 207 3.61 -12.31 6.59
C LEU A 207 3.75 -13.70 5.95
N ARG A 208 4.55 -13.84 4.88
CA ARG A 208 4.82 -15.13 4.23
C ARG A 208 5.47 -16.12 5.19
N GLU A 209 6.49 -15.69 5.93
CA GLU A 209 7.20 -16.56 6.88
C GLU A 209 6.31 -16.99 8.06
N ALA A 210 5.38 -16.12 8.48
CA ALA A 210 4.41 -16.45 9.52
C ALA A 210 3.22 -17.31 9.02
N GLY A 211 3.13 -17.60 7.71
CA GLY A 211 1.97 -18.27 7.11
C GLY A 211 0.69 -17.42 7.11
N ALA A 212 0.83 -16.11 7.28
CA ALA A 212 -0.27 -15.15 7.27
C ALA A 212 -0.60 -14.69 5.83
N PRO A 213 -1.78 -14.10 5.57
CA PRO A 213 -2.11 -13.54 4.27
C PRO A 213 -1.07 -12.51 3.83
N ALA A 214 -0.49 -12.70 2.65
CA ALA A 214 0.55 -11.85 2.10
C ALA A 214 0.29 -11.50 0.62
N GLY A 215 1.08 -10.56 0.09
CA GLY A 215 1.02 -10.09 -1.29
C GLY A 215 0.15 -8.84 -1.46
N ASN A 216 0.57 -7.93 -2.32
CA ASN A 216 -0.07 -6.63 -2.48
C ASN A 216 -1.35 -6.70 -3.30
N CYS A 217 -2.43 -6.17 -2.76
CA CYS A 217 -3.78 -6.16 -3.33
C CYS A 217 -4.16 -4.75 -3.76
N GLU A 218 -5.09 -4.59 -4.70
CA GLU A 218 -5.70 -3.30 -4.98
C GLU A 218 -6.39 -2.74 -3.72
N PHE A 219 -6.15 -1.46 -3.45
CA PHE A 219 -6.51 -0.77 -2.22
C PHE A 219 -7.98 -0.96 -1.80
N HIS A 220 -8.94 -0.66 -2.68
CA HIS A 220 -10.35 -0.66 -2.30
C HIS A 220 -10.84 -2.08 -2.04
N ALA A 221 -10.49 -3.02 -2.91
CA ALA A 221 -10.85 -4.43 -2.75
C ALA A 221 -10.25 -5.03 -1.46
N ALA A 222 -8.98 -4.73 -1.16
CA ALA A 222 -8.33 -5.20 0.06
C ALA A 222 -9.02 -4.66 1.32
N VAL A 223 -9.41 -3.38 1.34
CA VAL A 223 -10.14 -2.78 2.47
C VAL A 223 -11.51 -3.41 2.65
N LEU A 224 -12.22 -3.79 1.58
CA LEU A 224 -13.50 -4.50 1.68
C LEU A 224 -13.34 -5.88 2.33
N VAL A 225 -12.33 -6.64 1.92
CA VAL A 225 -12.00 -7.94 2.55
C VAL A 225 -11.73 -7.76 4.03
N ALA A 226 -10.91 -6.76 4.39
CA ALA A 226 -10.57 -6.47 5.78
C ALA A 226 -11.77 -6.02 6.63
N LEU A 227 -12.67 -5.19 6.07
CA LEU A 227 -13.89 -4.76 6.75
C LEU A 227 -14.80 -5.96 7.06
N ALA A 228 -14.99 -6.86 6.09
CA ALA A 228 -15.79 -8.07 6.30
C ALA A 228 -15.19 -9.00 7.36
N ALA A 229 -13.86 -9.21 7.33
CA ALA A 229 -13.17 -10.04 8.31
C ALA A 229 -13.33 -9.53 9.75
N LEU A 230 -13.27 -8.22 9.92
CA LEU A 230 -13.41 -7.55 11.22
C LEU A 230 -14.82 -7.60 11.80
N GLU A 231 -15.85 -7.85 11.00
CA GLU A 231 -17.24 -8.03 11.46
C GLU A 231 -17.50 -9.44 11.96
N THR A 232 -16.80 -10.42 11.38
CA THR A 232 -16.92 -11.83 11.76
C THR A 232 -16.12 -12.19 13.02
N GLU A 233 -15.21 -11.33 13.48
CA GLU A 233 -14.48 -11.60 14.72
C GLU A 233 -15.37 -11.37 15.96
N PRO A 234 -15.52 -12.37 16.85
CA PRO A 234 -16.23 -12.19 18.11
C PRO A 234 -15.52 -11.14 18.99
N PRO A 235 -16.25 -10.35 19.79
CA PRO A 235 -15.64 -9.34 20.65
C PRO A 235 -14.61 -9.97 21.59
N HIS A 236 -13.41 -9.40 21.64
CA HIS A 236 -12.30 -9.88 22.46
C HIS A 236 -12.73 -9.95 23.94
N ARG A 237 -12.92 -11.15 24.48
CA ARG A 237 -13.05 -11.35 25.93
C ARG A 237 -11.65 -11.29 26.54
N SER A 238 -11.35 -10.24 27.29
CA SER A 238 -10.14 -10.19 28.12
C SER A 238 -10.25 -11.28 29.20
N GLY A 239 -9.50 -12.38 29.08
CA GLY A 239 -9.35 -13.36 30.18
C GLY A 239 -9.38 -14.85 29.85
N ALA A 240 -9.48 -15.31 28.60
CA ALA A 240 -9.34 -16.73 28.30
C ALA A 240 -7.85 -17.12 28.16
N SER A 241 -7.38 -18.01 29.03
CA SER A 241 -6.02 -18.55 29.08
C SER A 241 -5.63 -19.23 27.77
N ALA A 242 -4.38 -19.00 27.36
CA ALA A 242 -3.81 -19.34 26.06
C ALA A 242 -3.49 -20.84 25.84
N GLU A 243 -3.99 -21.74 26.68
CA GLU A 243 -3.40 -23.09 26.81
C GLU A 243 -3.97 -24.17 25.88
N ASN A 244 -4.95 -23.89 25.01
CA ASN A 244 -5.50 -24.93 24.12
C ASN A 244 -5.99 -24.41 22.74
N ALA A 245 -5.42 -23.31 22.22
CA ALA A 245 -5.77 -22.85 20.87
C ALA A 245 -5.06 -23.70 19.79
N PRO A 246 -5.76 -24.20 18.75
CA PRO A 246 -5.13 -24.97 17.69
C PRO A 246 -4.03 -24.17 17.00
N THR A 247 -2.89 -24.81 16.78
CA THR A 247 -1.75 -24.24 16.09
C THR A 247 -2.14 -23.93 14.63
N SER A 248 -2.17 -22.63 14.30
CA SER A 248 -2.52 -22.01 13.00
C SER A 248 -4.00 -21.76 12.69
N GLU A 249 -4.68 -21.04 13.58
CA GLU A 249 -6.00 -20.43 13.33
C GLU A 249 -6.13 -19.61 12.00
N TRP A 250 -5.04 -19.09 11.40
CA TRP A 250 -5.12 -18.48 10.05
C TRP A 250 -5.46 -19.49 8.95
N ALA A 251 -4.99 -20.74 9.07
CA ALA A 251 -5.29 -21.80 8.12
C ALA A 251 -6.76 -22.26 8.22
N ALA A 252 -7.39 -22.06 9.38
CA ALA A 252 -8.81 -22.31 9.61
C ALA A 252 -9.71 -21.10 9.22
N SER A 253 -9.12 -19.92 8.98
CA SER A 253 -9.83 -18.72 8.57
C SER A 253 -9.98 -18.65 7.04
N ALA A 254 -11.09 -18.10 6.55
CA ALA A 254 -11.27 -17.80 5.12
C ALA A 254 -10.39 -16.61 4.63
N LEU A 255 -9.68 -15.95 5.54
CA LEU A 255 -8.93 -14.72 5.27
C LEU A 255 -7.81 -14.88 4.23
N PRO A 256 -6.96 -15.94 4.27
CA PRO A 256 -5.93 -16.12 3.24
C PRO A 256 -6.54 -16.28 1.84
N ALA A 257 -7.62 -17.06 1.71
CA ALA A 257 -8.32 -17.25 0.45
C ALA A 257 -8.96 -15.96 -0.07
N ALA A 258 -9.57 -15.17 0.82
CA ALA A 258 -10.18 -13.89 0.47
C ALA A 258 -9.15 -12.87 -0.06
N PHE A 259 -7.98 -12.77 0.59
CA PHE A 259 -6.90 -11.90 0.09
C PHE A 259 -6.19 -12.46 -1.13
N ALA A 260 -6.12 -13.78 -1.29
CA ALA A 260 -5.56 -14.40 -2.50
C ALA A 260 -6.41 -14.05 -3.73
N ALA A 261 -7.74 -14.02 -3.58
CA ALA A 261 -8.69 -13.66 -4.63
C ALA A 261 -8.79 -12.15 -4.91
N CYS A 262 -8.13 -11.31 -4.09
CA CYS A 262 -8.21 -9.87 -4.25
C CYS A 262 -7.49 -9.42 -5.53
N PRO A 263 -8.09 -8.54 -6.34
CA PRO A 263 -7.46 -7.98 -7.54
C PRO A 263 -6.08 -7.39 -7.23
N ARG A 264 -5.17 -7.53 -8.19
CA ARG A 264 -3.80 -6.99 -8.10
C ARG A 264 -3.71 -5.75 -8.97
N VAL A 265 -2.96 -4.76 -8.50
CA VAL A 265 -2.58 -3.63 -9.35
C VAL A 265 -1.61 -4.14 -10.41
N THR A 266 -1.86 -3.77 -11.66
CA THR A 266 -1.11 -4.25 -12.82
C THR A 266 -0.74 -3.08 -13.73
N SER A 267 0.30 -3.22 -14.56
CA SER A 267 0.68 -2.21 -15.55
C SER A 267 0.55 -2.78 -16.96
N GLU A 268 0.15 -1.96 -17.93
CA GLU A 268 0.20 -2.32 -19.34
C GLU A 268 1.64 -2.38 -19.87
N ARG A 269 2.50 -1.46 -19.42
CA ARG A 269 3.92 -1.39 -19.83
C ARG A 269 4.69 -2.66 -19.47
N LEU A 270 4.36 -3.27 -18.34
CA LEU A 270 4.98 -4.53 -17.89
C LEU A 270 4.38 -5.79 -18.56
N ARG A 271 3.27 -5.68 -19.29
CA ARG A 271 2.61 -6.81 -19.98
C ARG A 271 2.96 -6.92 -21.46
N SER A 272 3.55 -5.87 -22.03
CA SER A 272 3.94 -5.82 -23.44
C SER A 272 5.41 -6.23 -23.70
N GLY A 273 6.11 -6.72 -22.67
CA GLY A 273 7.50 -7.18 -22.73
C GLY A 273 7.65 -8.70 -22.63
#